data_AF-A0A2N5Z7U5-F1
#
_entry.id   AF-A0A2N5Z7U5-F1
#
_cell.length_a   1.000
_cell.length_b   1.000
_cell.length_c   1.000
_cell.angle_alpha   90.00
_cell.angle_beta   90.00
_cell.angle_gamma   90.00
#
_symmetry.space_group_name_H-M   'P 1'
#
loop_
_entity.id
_entity.type
_entity.pdbx_description
1 polymer ?
#
loop_
_entity_poly.entity_id
_entity_poly.type
_entity_poly.pdbx_seq_one_letter_code
_entity_poly.pdbx_strand_id
1 'polypeptide(L)' 'ENTAHSLNPVPFILVSDRFKKVQDGILADVSPTILSLMGINPSDEMTGKNLMVE' A
#
# COMPACT_ATOMS: atom_id res chain seq x y z
N GLU A 1 17.52 27.67 5.86
CA GLU A 1 17.53 26.21 5.63
C GLU A 1 16.17 25.63 5.97
N ASN A 2 15.76 24.54 5.32
CA ASN A 2 14.52 23.84 5.64
C ASN A 2 14.84 22.54 6.37
N THR A 3 14.38 22.40 7.61
CA THR A 3 14.63 21.26 8.50
C THR A 3 13.35 20.47 8.84
N ALA A 4 12.20 20.86 8.29
CA ALA A 4 10.92 20.21 8.54
C ALA A 4 10.63 19.10 7.50
N HIS A 5 9.76 18.16 7.87
CA HIS A 5 9.20 17.21 6.91
C HIS A 5 8.29 17.89 5.88
N SER A 6 8.10 17.26 4.73
CA SER A 6 7.14 17.69 3.70
C SER A 6 5.80 16.97 3.83
N LEU A 7 4.74 17.56 3.27
CA LEU A 7 3.43 16.91 3.05
C LEU A 7 3.31 16.27 1.67
N ASN A 8 4.42 16.12 0.95
CA ASN A 8 4.41 15.57 -0.39
C ASN A 8 3.97 14.09 -0.35
N PRO A 9 3.22 13.63 -1.36
CA PRO A 9 3.00 12.20 -1.56
C PRO A 9 4.31 11.43 -1.64
N VAL A 10 4.28 10.16 -1.23
CA VAL A 10 5.43 9.25 -1.28
C VAL A 10 5.29 8.26 -2.43
N PRO A 11 6.40 7.84 -3.06
CA PRO A 11 6.35 6.80 -4.08
C PRO A 11 5.99 5.44 -3.45
N PHE A 12 5.18 4.66 -4.15
CA PHE A 12 4.85 3.28 -3.79
C PHE A 12 5.10 2.38 -5.00
N ILE A 13 5.96 1.37 -4.86
CA ILE A 13 6.44 0.54 -5.98
C ILE A 13 6.08 -0.92 -5.70
N LEU A 14 5.32 -1.52 -6.62
CA LEU A 14 5.07 -2.96 -6.64
C LEU A 14 6.05 -3.65 -7.58
N VAL A 15 6.82 -4.61 -7.05
CA VAL A 15 7.68 -5.50 -7.83
C VAL A 15 7.09 -6.90 -7.74
N SER A 16 6.45 -7.34 -8.83
CA SER A 16 5.74 -8.61 -8.87
C SER A 16 5.60 -9.10 -10.31
N ASP A 17 5.60 -10.40 -10.50
CA ASP A 17 5.25 -11.09 -11.74
C ASP A 17 3.73 -11.35 -11.85
N ARG A 18 3.03 -11.42 -10.71
CA ARG A 18 1.60 -11.76 -10.61
C ARG A 18 0.66 -10.57 -10.78
N PHE A 19 1.05 -9.40 -10.29
CA PHE A 19 0.21 -8.20 -10.24
C PHE A 19 0.94 -7.04 -10.91
N LYS A 20 0.23 -6.24 -11.71
CA LYS A 20 0.88 -5.23 -12.58
C LYS A 20 0.63 -3.79 -12.17
N LYS A 21 -0.36 -3.55 -11.31
CA LYS A 21 -0.81 -2.20 -11.00
C LYS A 21 -1.17 -2.05 -9.54
N VAL A 22 -0.92 -0.86 -9.05
CA VAL A 22 -1.34 -0.38 -7.74
C VAL A 22 -2.00 0.97 -7.93
N GLN A 23 -3.01 1.25 -7.12
CA GLN A 23 -3.69 2.54 -7.09
C GLN A 23 -3.17 3.41 -5.93
N ASP A 24 -3.48 4.70 -6.00
CA ASP A 24 -3.18 5.63 -4.92
C ASP A 24 -3.92 5.25 -3.63
N GLY A 25 -3.30 5.57 -2.49
CA GLY A 25 -3.81 5.21 -1.18
C GLY A 25 -3.14 5.96 -0.05
N ILE A 26 -3.34 5.44 1.16
CA ILE A 26 -2.76 5.96 2.40
C ILE A 26 -1.81 4.95 3.04
N LEU A 27 -1.03 5.37 4.03
CA LEU A 27 -0.07 4.48 4.70
C LEU A 27 -0.72 3.26 5.35
N ALA A 28 -1.98 3.37 5.80
CA ALA A 28 -2.73 2.26 6.39
C ALA A 28 -3.02 1.12 5.38
N ASP A 29 -2.94 1.40 4.07
CA ASP A 29 -3.23 0.44 3.01
C ASP A 29 -2.05 -0.51 2.72
N VAL A 30 -0.86 -0.22 3.26
CA VAL A 30 0.36 -1.01 3.02
C VAL A 30 0.22 -2.44 3.58
N SER A 31 -0.23 -2.57 4.84
CA SER A 31 -0.34 -3.89 5.48
C SER A 31 -1.38 -4.79 4.81
N PRO A 32 -2.63 -4.36 4.54
CA PRO A 32 -3.60 -5.16 3.79
C PRO A 32 -3.12 -5.58 2.39
N THR A 33 -2.35 -4.71 1.72
CA THR A 33 -1.74 -5.01 0.41
C THR A 33 -0.70 -6.13 0.50
N ILE A 34 0.18 -6.09 1.52
CA ILE A 34 1.17 -7.14 1.76
C ILE A 34 0.49 -8.48 2.08
N LEU A 35 -0.53 -8.48 2.95
CA LEU A 35 -1.28 -9.71 3.26
C LEU A 35 -1.92 -10.31 2.02
N SER A 36 -2.48 -9.47 1.15
CA SER A 36 -3.05 -9.88 -0.13
C SER A 36 -1.99 -10.52 -1.04
N LEU A 37 -0.75 -9.99 -1.10
CA LEU A 37 0.36 -10.60 -1.85
C LEU A 37 0.74 -11.99 -1.32
N MET A 38 0.60 -12.19 -0.01
CA MET A 38 0.87 -13.46 0.67
C MET A 38 -0.29 -14.45 0.59
N GLY A 39 -1.46 -14.05 0.06
CA GLY A 39 -2.67 -14.86 0.06
C GLY A 39 -3.29 -15.04 1.46
N ILE A 40 -3.08 -14.06 2.35
CA ILE A 40 -3.60 -14.06 3.72
C ILE A 40 -4.73 -13.03 3.80
N ASN A 41 -5.86 -13.42 4.42
CA ASN A 41 -6.96 -12.49 4.65
C ASN A 41 -6.59 -11.47 5.75
N PRO A 42 -6.84 -10.16 5.55
CA PRO A 42 -6.69 -9.15 6.59
C PRO A 42 -7.62 -9.39 7.78
N SER A 43 -7.24 -8.89 8.95
CA SER A 43 -8.12 -8.85 10.13
C SER A 43 -9.23 -7.81 9.94
N ASP A 44 -10.40 -8.02 10.55
CA ASP A 44 -11.52 -7.07 10.55
C ASP A 44 -11.16 -5.72 11.22
N GLU A 45 -10.14 -5.69 12.08
CA GLU A 45 -9.63 -4.46 12.70
C GLU A 45 -8.82 -3.59 11.72
N MET A 46 -8.36 -4.16 10.60
CA MET A 46 -7.64 -3.41 9.58
C MET A 46 -8.62 -2.59 8.75
N THR A 47 -8.56 -1.27 8.91
CA THR A 47 -9.43 -0.33 8.17
C THR A 47 -8.84 0.10 6.83
N GLY A 48 -7.56 -0.19 6.57
CA GLY A 48 -6.91 0.04 5.28
C GLY A 48 -7.40 -0.94 4.22
N LYS A 49 -7.15 -0.62 2.95
CA LYS A 49 -7.58 -1.43 1.79
C LYS A 49 -6.38 -1.99 1.03
N ASN A 50 -6.60 -3.06 0.28
CA ASN A 50 -5.61 -3.55 -0.68
C ASN A 50 -5.47 -2.54 -1.85
N LEU A 51 -4.23 -2.20 -2.22
CA LEU A 51 -3.92 -1.28 -3.31
C LEU A 51 -3.70 -1.97 -4.66
N MET A 52 -3.52 -3.29 -4.69
CA MET A 52 -3.37 -4.02 -5.95
C MET A 52 -4.68 -4.08 -6.72
N VAL A 53 -4.58 -3.88 -8.02
CA VAL A 53 -5.69 -4.05 -8.97
C VAL A 53 -5.28 -5.08 -10.03
N GLU A 54 -6.26 -5.79 -10.58
CA GLU A 54 -6.06 -6.73 -11.69
C GLU A 54 -5.60 -6.02 -12.98
#